data_AF-A0A973DM11-F1
#
_entry.id   AF-A0A973DM11-F1
#
_cell.length_a   1.000
_cell.length_b   1.000
_cell.length_c   1.000
_cell.angle_alpha   90.00
_cell.angle_beta   90.00
_cell.angle_gamma   90.00
#
_symmetry.space_group_name_H-M   'P 1'
#
loop_
_entity.id
_entity.type
_entity.pdbx_description
1 polymer ?
#
loop_
_entity_poly.entity_id
_entity_poly.type
_entity_poly.pdbx_seq_one_letter_code
_entity_poly.pdbx_strand_id
1 'polypeptide(L)'
;MNQSKRLLVAAVSAALISSCSTFIDTKPVSYINQAAVQNVLTTDLEQLWSKKYDHYQPKLLSSVALAISQLTSLNQLNNQSLDKLTHYLRIFSSFGPDKDWEPNTAININTALLDLQDMDGFYQITPATARLHENYAVALYRLYFLAPLQPLLIDHIDPLTKLVNLYALSDLPADQSVNYALWEVLRAAAILPFEARRKNKPAFTNALIGDDALQLALVSFISGKNGYRNSDNWPKQHATWALSQYYNLYNKQYWAQYNDSTDEQQRLLDQDKLTIAPELAMIDLDNQVWNALSLDKSQSHQQLKTQFSVPYVVSTFRGKSECQEGSLKERCIAPTIEQALPIKHICSDSLYILTQQMTPSQLAQSCNKLTQQE
;
A
#
# COMPACT_ATOMS: atom_id res chain seq x y z
N MET A 1 -13.07 -64.74 56.43
CA MET A 1 -12.68 -63.84 55.33
C MET A 1 -11.48 -63.02 55.82
N ASN A 2 -10.25 -63.56 55.71
CA ASN A 2 -9.30 -63.35 54.60
C ASN A 2 -9.14 -61.87 54.22
N GLN A 3 -7.96 -61.27 54.12
CA GLN A 3 -6.58 -61.59 54.50
C GLN A 3 -5.75 -60.39 53.99
N SER A 4 -4.64 -60.03 54.65
CA SER A 4 -3.37 -59.56 54.03
C SER A 4 -3.38 -58.25 53.20
N LYS A 5 -2.43 -57.32 53.25
CA LYS A 5 -0.96 -57.27 53.49
C LYS A 5 -0.63 -55.76 53.66
N ARG A 6 0.23 -55.31 54.61
CA ARG A 6 1.71 -55.09 54.46
C ARG A 6 2.05 -54.17 53.26
N LEU A 7 2.93 -53.16 53.29
CA LEU A 7 4.17 -52.96 54.04
C LEU A 7 4.74 -51.52 53.78
N LEU A 8 5.46 -50.98 54.79
CA LEU A 8 6.70 -50.18 54.78
C LEU A 8 7.07 -49.13 53.68
N VAL A 9 7.43 -47.93 54.20
CA VAL A 9 8.72 -47.18 54.04
C VAL A 9 9.13 -46.66 52.66
N ALA A 10 9.31 -45.34 52.56
CA ALA A 10 10.64 -44.72 52.36
C ALA A 10 10.55 -43.19 52.38
N ALA A 11 11.31 -42.56 53.27
CA ALA A 11 11.71 -41.18 53.15
C ALA A 11 12.64 -41.04 51.94
N VAL A 12 12.29 -40.19 50.98
CA VAL A 12 13.18 -39.80 49.89
C VAL A 12 13.64 -38.38 50.14
N SER A 13 14.93 -38.29 50.44
CA SER A 13 15.72 -37.09 50.62
C SER A 13 15.55 -36.13 49.43
N ALA A 14 15.28 -34.87 49.73
CA ALA A 14 15.41 -33.78 48.77
C ALA A 14 16.89 -33.58 48.43
N ALA A 15 17.34 -34.19 47.35
CA ALA A 15 18.62 -33.86 46.74
C ALA A 15 18.46 -32.54 45.97
N LEU A 16 19.06 -31.48 46.50
CA LEU A 16 19.31 -30.23 45.79
C LEU A 16 20.29 -30.52 44.65
N ILE A 17 19.76 -30.71 43.44
CA ILE A 17 20.58 -30.71 42.23
C ILE A 17 20.77 -29.24 41.86
N SER A 18 21.90 -28.66 42.27
CA SER A 18 22.41 -27.45 41.64
C SER A 18 22.89 -27.82 40.23
N SER A 19 22.06 -27.58 39.22
CA SER A 19 22.52 -27.61 37.84
C SER A 19 23.39 -26.36 37.60
N CYS A 20 24.69 -26.59 37.46
CA CYS A 20 25.61 -25.66 36.81
C CYS A 20 25.07 -25.35 35.42
N SER A 21 24.39 -24.21 35.30
CA SER A 21 24.13 -23.63 33.99
C SER A 21 25.42 -22.94 33.58
N THR A 22 26.18 -23.59 32.70
CA THR A 22 27.26 -22.95 31.96
C THR A 22 26.65 -21.78 31.21
N PHE A 23 26.85 -20.56 31.71
CA PHE A 23 26.64 -19.35 30.96
C PHE A 23 27.59 -19.40 29.77
N ILE A 24 27.07 -19.80 28.62
CA ILE A 24 27.74 -19.52 27.35
C ILE A 24 27.68 -17.99 27.24
N ASP A 25 28.82 -17.35 27.48
CA ASP A 25 29.06 -15.94 27.19
C ASP A 25 29.03 -15.76 25.67
N THR A 26 27.83 -15.85 25.10
CA THR A 26 27.58 -15.47 23.71
C THR A 26 27.66 -13.95 23.67
N LYS A 27 28.84 -13.43 23.36
CA LYS A 27 28.97 -12.02 22.98
C LYS A 27 27.91 -11.74 21.91
N PRO A 28 27.09 -10.68 22.09
CA PRO A 28 26.05 -10.37 21.12
C PRO A 28 26.69 -10.21 19.73
N VAL A 29 26.20 -10.99 18.76
CA VAL A 29 26.69 -10.92 17.38
C VAL A 29 26.35 -9.53 16.85
N SER A 30 27.39 -8.76 16.48
CA SER A 30 27.18 -7.47 15.82
C SER A 30 26.90 -7.70 14.34
N TYR A 31 25.64 -7.55 13.94
CA TYR A 31 25.20 -7.65 12.55
C TYR A 31 25.71 -6.47 11.72
N ILE A 32 25.79 -5.29 12.34
CA ILE A 32 26.32 -4.08 11.71
C ILE A 32 27.75 -4.32 11.20
N ASN A 33 28.59 -5.04 11.96
CA ASN A 33 29.99 -5.28 11.61
C ASN A 33 30.20 -6.46 10.63
N GLN A 34 29.14 -7.10 10.15
CA GLN A 34 29.29 -8.15 9.15
C GLN A 34 29.74 -7.56 7.82
N ALA A 35 30.68 -8.24 7.15
CA ALA A 35 31.28 -7.76 5.90
C ALA A 35 30.23 -7.40 4.83
N ALA A 36 29.18 -8.20 4.70
CA ALA A 36 28.09 -7.96 3.75
C ALA A 36 27.31 -6.67 4.06
N VAL A 37 27.03 -6.40 5.34
CA VAL A 37 26.34 -5.17 5.78
C VAL A 37 27.26 -3.96 5.64
N GLN A 38 28.53 -4.10 6.01
CA GLN A 38 29.54 -3.06 5.81
C GLN A 38 29.69 -2.71 4.34
N ASN A 39 29.66 -3.68 3.43
CA ASN A 39 29.68 -3.43 1.99
C ASN A 39 28.50 -2.56 1.53
N VAL A 40 27.27 -2.82 2.03
CA VAL A 40 26.12 -1.94 1.77
C VAL A 40 26.36 -0.55 2.35
N LEU A 41 26.84 -0.46 3.60
CA LEU A 41 27.03 0.81 4.30
C LEU A 41 28.13 1.69 3.68
N THR A 42 29.18 1.11 3.11
CA THR A 42 30.30 1.85 2.50
C THR A 42 30.14 2.09 0.99
N THR A 43 29.29 1.33 0.30
CA THR A 43 29.03 1.51 -1.14
C THR A 43 28.13 2.72 -1.40
N ASP A 44 28.47 3.57 -2.37
CA ASP A 44 27.65 4.73 -2.75
C ASP A 44 26.25 4.31 -3.23
N LEU A 45 25.24 5.15 -2.96
CA LEU A 45 23.85 4.85 -3.33
C LEU A 45 23.69 4.59 -4.84
N GLU A 46 24.34 5.37 -5.70
CA GLU A 46 24.28 5.17 -7.17
C GLU A 46 24.83 3.80 -7.59
N GLN A 47 25.86 3.31 -6.90
CA GLN A 47 26.43 2.00 -7.15
C GLN A 47 25.50 0.89 -6.66
N LEU A 48 24.84 1.07 -5.51
CA LEU A 48 23.79 0.16 -5.04
C LEU A 48 22.60 0.09 -6.01
N TRP A 49 22.28 1.18 -6.72
CA TRP A 49 21.26 1.18 -7.79
C TRP A 49 21.74 0.59 -9.13
N SER A 50 22.99 0.11 -9.20
CA SER A 50 23.56 -0.47 -10.40
C SER A 50 23.42 -1.98 -10.42
N LYS A 51 23.15 -2.55 -11.61
CA LYS A 51 23.22 -4.01 -11.86
C LYS A 51 24.59 -4.63 -11.59
N LYS A 52 25.63 -3.80 -11.35
CA LYS A 52 26.98 -4.26 -11.02
C LYS A 52 27.16 -4.61 -9.55
N TYR A 53 26.32 -4.06 -8.66
CA TYR A 53 26.34 -4.47 -7.26
C TYR A 53 25.67 -5.83 -7.14
N ASP A 54 26.33 -6.77 -6.46
CA ASP A 54 25.80 -8.12 -6.29
C ASP A 54 24.76 -8.14 -5.15
N HIS A 55 23.48 -8.06 -5.50
CA HIS A 55 22.37 -8.21 -4.55
C HIS A 55 22.01 -9.67 -4.22
N TYR A 56 22.68 -10.64 -4.86
CA TYR A 56 22.43 -12.08 -4.69
C TYR A 56 23.40 -12.73 -3.69
N GLN A 57 24.24 -11.93 -3.02
CA GLN A 57 25.12 -12.41 -1.97
C GLN A 57 24.35 -13.23 -0.91
N PRO A 58 24.81 -14.46 -0.59
CA PRO A 58 24.14 -15.30 0.40
C PRO A 58 23.94 -14.57 1.74
N LYS A 59 22.75 -14.70 2.32
CA LYS A 59 22.33 -14.09 3.59
C LYS A 59 22.31 -12.56 3.64
N LEU A 60 22.66 -11.85 2.56
CA LEU A 60 22.73 -10.37 2.57
C LEU A 60 21.46 -9.70 3.09
N LEU A 61 20.30 -10.07 2.53
CA LEU A 61 19.01 -9.48 2.93
C LEU A 61 18.70 -9.75 4.42
N SER A 62 18.96 -10.97 4.88
CA SER A 62 18.75 -11.37 6.27
C SER A 62 19.69 -10.61 7.23
N SER A 63 20.96 -10.47 6.87
CA SER A 63 21.94 -9.70 7.64
C SER A 63 21.61 -8.20 7.67
N VAL A 64 21.12 -7.63 6.57
CA VAL A 64 20.63 -6.24 6.53
C VAL A 64 19.45 -6.07 7.47
N ALA A 65 18.45 -6.96 7.42
CA ALA A 65 17.28 -6.89 8.30
C ALA A 65 17.69 -6.97 9.78
N LEU A 66 18.57 -7.90 10.16
CA LEU A 66 19.07 -8.01 11.53
C LEU A 66 19.90 -6.79 11.95
N ALA A 67 20.64 -6.17 11.04
CA ALA A 67 21.36 -4.92 11.31
C ALA A 67 20.41 -3.73 11.51
N ILE A 68 19.28 -3.68 10.79
CA ILE A 68 18.22 -2.68 11.03
C ILE A 68 17.68 -2.85 12.45
N SER A 69 17.23 -4.04 12.85
CA SER A 69 16.79 -4.34 14.23
C SER A 69 17.83 -3.98 15.30
N GLN A 70 19.11 -4.22 15.02
CA GLN A 70 20.17 -3.83 15.94
C GLN A 70 20.27 -2.29 16.06
N LEU A 71 20.15 -1.55 14.97
CA LEU A 71 20.25 -0.09 14.95
C LEU A 71 19.03 0.59 15.56
N THR A 72 17.83 0.03 15.39
CA THR A 72 16.60 0.57 16.01
C THR A 72 16.68 0.52 17.53
N SER A 73 17.33 -0.50 18.11
CA SER A 73 17.58 -0.61 19.56
C SER A 73 18.40 0.55 20.15
N LEU A 74 19.15 1.29 19.32
CA LEU A 74 19.88 2.49 19.75
C LEU A 74 18.95 3.70 19.91
N ASN A 75 17.74 3.62 19.39
CA ASN A 75 16.70 4.66 19.47
C ASN A 75 17.15 6.03 18.93
N GLN A 76 17.99 6.01 17.88
CA GLN A 76 18.54 7.19 17.22
C GLN A 76 17.87 7.43 15.87
N LEU A 77 16.80 8.24 15.86
CA LEU A 77 15.99 8.49 14.65
C LEU A 77 16.77 9.14 13.49
N ASN A 78 17.92 9.77 13.74
CA ASN A 78 18.78 10.38 12.73
C ASN A 78 20.03 9.53 12.40
N ASN A 79 20.03 8.24 12.76
CA ASN A 79 21.14 7.35 12.49
C ASN A 79 21.28 7.10 10.97
N GLN A 80 22.41 7.53 10.40
CA GLN A 80 22.65 7.43 8.95
C GLN A 80 22.75 5.99 8.45
N SER A 81 23.27 5.07 9.26
CA SER A 81 23.32 3.65 8.90
C SER A 81 21.92 3.05 8.85
N LEU A 82 21.04 3.44 9.79
CA LEU A 82 19.65 2.99 9.80
C LEU A 82 18.89 3.51 8.57
N ASP A 83 19.02 4.81 8.25
CA ASP A 83 18.44 5.40 7.03
C ASP A 83 18.94 4.66 5.78
N LYS A 84 20.25 4.46 5.64
CA LYS A 84 20.83 3.79 4.48
C LYS A 84 20.38 2.33 4.34
N LEU A 85 20.32 1.56 5.43
CA LEU A 85 19.91 0.16 5.39
C LEU A 85 18.40 0.01 5.15
N THR A 86 17.57 0.87 5.73
CA THR A 86 16.13 0.88 5.43
C THR A 86 15.88 1.31 3.98
N HIS A 87 16.61 2.30 3.47
CA HIS A 87 16.58 2.66 2.04
C HIS A 87 17.05 1.50 1.14
N TYR A 88 18.05 0.73 1.58
CA TYR A 88 18.54 -0.42 0.81
C TYR A 88 17.45 -1.47 0.57
N LEU A 89 16.45 -1.62 1.45
CA LEU A 89 15.31 -2.53 1.19
C LEU A 89 14.56 -2.16 -0.10
N ARG A 90 14.42 -0.86 -0.41
CA ARG A 90 13.88 -0.37 -1.68
C ARG A 90 14.76 -0.77 -2.86
N ILE A 91 16.06 -0.66 -2.73
CA ILE A 91 17.02 -1.06 -3.78
C ILE A 91 16.92 -2.57 -4.02
N PHE A 92 16.97 -3.34 -2.94
CA PHE A 92 16.87 -4.80 -2.98
C PHE A 92 15.58 -5.24 -3.69
N SER A 93 14.44 -4.61 -3.42
CA SER A 93 13.19 -4.94 -4.11
C SER A 93 13.23 -4.78 -5.64
N SER A 94 14.20 -4.03 -6.17
CA SER A 94 14.35 -3.78 -7.62
C SER A 94 15.36 -4.71 -8.29
N PHE A 95 16.34 -5.23 -7.55
CA PHE A 95 17.49 -5.96 -8.12
C PHE A 95 17.84 -7.28 -7.43
N GLY A 96 17.34 -7.50 -6.22
CA GLY A 96 17.55 -8.74 -5.48
C GLY A 96 16.60 -9.86 -5.92
N PRO A 97 16.86 -11.11 -5.47
CA PRO A 97 15.96 -12.23 -5.73
C PRO A 97 14.59 -12.02 -5.06
N ASP A 98 13.53 -12.39 -5.76
CA ASP A 98 12.13 -12.31 -5.30
C ASP A 98 11.65 -13.56 -4.54
N LYS A 99 12.48 -14.62 -4.52
CA LYS A 99 12.23 -15.93 -3.91
C LYS A 99 13.54 -16.60 -3.49
N ASP A 100 13.42 -17.84 -3.00
CA ASP A 100 14.55 -18.70 -2.60
C ASP A 100 15.47 -18.04 -1.55
N TRP A 101 14.87 -17.22 -0.68
CA TRP A 101 15.57 -16.62 0.43
C TRP A 101 15.96 -17.68 1.46
N GLU A 102 17.08 -17.44 2.14
CA GLU A 102 17.50 -18.25 3.28
C GLU A 102 16.40 -18.32 4.35
N PRO A 103 16.32 -19.42 5.13
CA PRO A 103 15.36 -19.55 6.22
C PRO A 103 15.36 -18.34 7.15
N ASN A 104 14.18 -17.98 7.66
CA ASN A 104 13.93 -16.83 8.54
C ASN A 104 14.15 -15.43 7.91
N THR A 105 14.59 -15.32 6.65
CA THR A 105 14.80 -13.99 6.04
C THR A 105 13.53 -13.15 6.03
N ALA A 106 12.37 -13.74 5.68
CA ALA A 106 11.09 -13.04 5.71
C ALA A 106 10.70 -12.58 7.12
N ILE A 107 10.93 -13.44 8.13
CA ILE A 107 10.68 -13.11 9.54
C ILE A 107 11.59 -11.96 9.98
N ASN A 108 12.88 -12.00 9.65
CA ASN A 108 13.83 -10.96 10.02
C ASN A 108 13.47 -9.61 9.39
N ILE A 109 13.01 -9.58 8.13
CA ILE A 109 12.52 -8.35 7.49
C ILE A 109 11.30 -7.80 8.24
N ASN A 110 10.35 -8.67 8.57
CA ASN A 110 9.14 -8.27 9.29
C ASN A 110 9.49 -7.70 10.67
N THR A 111 10.32 -8.40 11.43
CA THR A 111 10.84 -7.93 12.73
C THR A 111 11.56 -6.60 12.59
N ALA A 112 12.43 -6.43 11.59
CA ALA A 112 13.14 -5.17 11.37
C ALA A 112 12.21 -3.97 11.12
N LEU A 113 11.12 -4.18 10.38
CA LEU A 113 10.13 -3.13 10.12
C LEU A 113 9.22 -2.88 11.34
N LEU A 114 8.93 -3.90 12.15
CA LEU A 114 8.23 -3.75 13.43
C LEU A 114 9.09 -2.99 14.44
N ASP A 115 10.35 -3.37 14.61
CA ASP A 115 11.30 -2.69 15.49
C ASP A 115 11.51 -1.23 15.07
N LEU A 116 11.49 -0.95 13.76
CA LEU A 116 11.60 0.41 13.23
C LEU A 116 10.42 1.29 13.66
N GLN A 117 9.19 0.79 13.53
CA GLN A 117 8.01 1.58 13.90
C GLN A 117 7.81 1.69 15.41
N ASP A 118 8.38 0.76 16.19
CA ASP A 118 8.35 0.78 17.66
C ASP A 118 9.39 1.74 18.29
N MET A 119 10.30 2.32 17.51
CA MET A 119 11.26 3.31 18.02
C MET A 119 10.53 4.50 18.65
N ASP A 120 11.04 5.00 19.78
CA ASP A 120 10.47 6.18 20.42
C ASP A 120 10.58 7.37 19.49
N GLY A 121 9.46 8.07 19.32
CA GLY A 121 9.39 9.23 18.45
C GLY A 121 9.31 8.91 16.96
N PHE A 122 9.23 7.63 16.54
CA PHE A 122 8.97 7.27 15.13
C PHE A 122 7.75 8.03 14.61
N TYR A 123 6.63 7.97 15.33
CA TYR A 123 5.38 8.67 15.00
C TYR A 123 5.39 10.19 15.27
N GLN A 124 6.54 10.85 15.30
CA GLN A 124 6.65 12.30 15.20
C GLN A 124 6.96 12.69 13.75
N ILE A 125 6.56 13.89 13.32
CA ILE A 125 6.86 14.37 11.97
C ILE A 125 8.02 15.37 12.02
N THR A 126 9.21 14.85 11.72
CA THR A 126 10.46 15.60 11.56
C THR A 126 11.10 15.20 10.23
N PRO A 127 12.08 15.94 9.69
CA PRO A 127 12.78 15.50 8.48
C PRO A 127 13.45 14.13 8.61
N ALA A 128 13.98 13.80 9.80
CA ALA A 128 14.62 12.50 10.06
C ALA A 128 13.59 11.36 10.07
N THR A 129 12.52 11.50 10.84
CA THR A 129 11.46 10.48 10.91
C THR A 129 10.69 10.37 9.60
N ALA A 130 10.53 11.44 8.84
CA ALA A 130 9.93 11.40 7.50
C ALA A 130 10.70 10.47 6.56
N ARG A 131 12.04 10.47 6.59
CA ARG A 131 12.83 9.50 5.80
C ARG A 131 12.60 8.06 6.23
N LEU A 132 12.49 7.82 7.54
CA LEU A 132 12.16 6.49 8.05
C LEU A 132 10.74 6.06 7.66
N HIS A 133 9.75 6.95 7.72
CA HIS A 133 8.39 6.72 7.25
C HIS A 133 8.35 6.38 5.74
N GLU A 134 9.11 7.11 4.93
CA GLU A 134 9.25 6.86 3.49
C GLU A 134 9.82 5.45 3.26
N ASN A 135 10.97 5.13 3.85
CA ASN A 135 11.63 3.84 3.66
C ASN A 135 10.76 2.68 4.17
N TYR A 136 10.09 2.84 5.31
CA TYR A 136 9.14 1.88 5.87
C TYR A 136 7.98 1.61 4.89
N ALA A 137 7.29 2.66 4.45
CA ALA A 137 6.15 2.55 3.54
C ALA A 137 6.55 1.90 2.19
N VAL A 138 7.71 2.30 1.65
CA VAL A 138 8.24 1.72 0.41
C VAL A 138 8.59 0.25 0.57
N ALA A 139 9.21 -0.15 1.69
CA ALA A 139 9.50 -1.55 1.96
C ALA A 139 8.22 -2.39 2.01
N LEU A 140 7.16 -1.89 2.64
CA LEU A 140 5.86 -2.57 2.68
C LEU A 140 5.34 -2.88 1.27
N TYR A 141 5.09 -1.85 0.45
CA TYR A 141 4.41 -2.08 -0.83
C TYR A 141 5.30 -2.73 -1.89
N ARG A 142 6.63 -2.72 -1.71
CA ARG A 142 7.57 -3.35 -2.64
C ARG A 142 7.98 -4.77 -2.26
N LEU A 143 7.89 -5.16 -1.00
CA LEU A 143 8.31 -6.51 -0.55
C LEU A 143 7.14 -7.39 -0.14
N TYR A 144 6.05 -6.85 0.43
CA TYR A 144 5.02 -7.69 1.04
C TYR A 144 4.11 -8.42 0.04
N PHE A 145 4.13 -8.04 -1.24
CA PHE A 145 3.49 -8.84 -2.28
C PHE A 145 4.30 -10.12 -2.61
N LEU A 146 5.56 -10.24 -2.16
CA LEU A 146 6.36 -11.45 -2.34
C LEU A 146 5.82 -12.57 -1.46
N ALA A 147 5.74 -13.78 -2.02
CA ALA A 147 5.09 -14.93 -1.40
C ALA A 147 5.55 -15.24 0.05
N PRO A 148 6.85 -15.08 0.43
CA PRO A 148 7.30 -15.30 1.81
C PRO A 148 6.78 -14.27 2.82
N LEU A 149 6.52 -13.03 2.40
CA LEU A 149 6.10 -11.92 3.28
C LEU A 149 4.58 -11.74 3.32
N GLN A 150 3.86 -12.23 2.32
CA GLN A 150 2.40 -12.10 2.23
C GLN A 150 1.64 -12.43 3.54
N PRO A 151 1.96 -13.53 4.28
CA PRO A 151 1.26 -13.86 5.52
C PRO A 151 1.53 -12.89 6.67
N LEU A 152 2.61 -12.11 6.59
CA LEU A 152 3.07 -11.20 7.64
C LEU A 152 2.55 -9.76 7.44
N LEU A 153 1.82 -9.48 6.35
CA LEU A 153 1.28 -8.13 6.10
C LEU A 153 0.36 -7.66 7.24
N ILE A 154 -0.36 -8.58 7.89
CA ILE A 154 -1.29 -8.26 8.97
C ILE A 154 -0.63 -7.45 10.09
N ASP A 155 0.65 -7.72 10.39
CA ASP A 155 1.42 -7.04 11.44
C ASP A 155 1.65 -5.55 11.14
N HIS A 156 1.40 -5.11 9.90
CA HIS A 156 1.65 -3.74 9.45
C HIS A 156 0.40 -2.95 9.10
N ILE A 157 -0.79 -3.54 9.22
CA ILE A 157 -2.05 -2.83 8.98
C ILE A 157 -2.22 -1.71 10.00
N ASP A 158 -2.03 -2.01 11.29
CA ASP A 158 -2.14 -1.01 12.36
C ASP A 158 -1.07 0.08 12.28
N PRO A 159 0.24 -0.24 12.16
CA PRO A 159 1.28 0.77 11.96
C PRO A 159 1.05 1.69 10.75
N LEU A 160 0.67 1.13 9.59
CA LEU A 160 0.40 1.93 8.40
C LEU A 160 -0.85 2.80 8.57
N THR A 161 -1.90 2.28 9.20
CA THR A 161 -3.11 3.04 9.57
C THR A 161 -2.75 4.21 10.49
N LYS A 162 -1.89 3.98 11.48
CA LYS A 162 -1.40 5.02 12.38
C LYS A 162 -0.61 6.10 11.65
N LEU A 163 0.22 5.74 10.65
CA LEU A 163 0.91 6.73 9.80
C LEU A 163 -0.07 7.55 8.96
N VAL A 164 -1.05 6.92 8.30
CA VAL A 164 -2.07 7.63 7.52
C VAL A 164 -2.80 8.66 8.39
N ASN A 165 -3.24 8.26 9.60
CA ASN A 165 -3.90 9.16 10.55
C ASN A 165 -2.97 10.25 11.08
N LEU A 166 -1.71 9.92 11.40
CA LEU A 166 -0.70 10.88 11.84
C LEU A 166 -0.53 11.99 10.81
N TYR A 167 -0.35 11.62 9.54
CA TYR A 167 -0.22 12.59 8.46
C TYR A 167 -1.53 13.33 8.14
N ALA A 168 -2.70 12.74 8.37
CA ALA A 168 -3.98 13.42 8.16
C ALA A 168 -4.18 14.59 9.14
N LEU A 169 -3.71 14.44 10.38
CA LEU A 169 -4.09 15.28 11.52
C LEU A 169 -2.99 16.25 11.98
N SER A 170 -1.72 15.93 11.75
CA SER A 170 -0.59 16.69 12.29
C SER A 170 -0.32 18.01 11.56
N ASP A 171 0.34 18.95 12.23
CA ASP A 171 1.04 20.05 11.57
C ASP A 171 2.26 19.51 10.81
N LEU A 172 2.31 19.74 9.50
CA LEU A 172 3.40 19.25 8.66
C LEU A 172 4.46 20.34 8.45
N PRO A 173 5.74 20.07 8.77
CA PRO A 173 6.82 20.97 8.42
C PRO A 173 6.89 21.23 6.91
N ALA A 174 7.33 22.45 6.55
CA ALA A 174 7.63 22.83 5.17
C ALA A 174 8.96 22.21 4.71
N ASP A 175 9.01 20.89 4.61
CA ASP A 175 10.18 20.11 4.23
C ASP A 175 9.82 19.08 3.16
N GLN A 176 10.68 18.93 2.16
CA GLN A 176 10.44 18.04 1.03
C GLN A 176 10.48 16.56 1.44
N SER A 177 11.26 16.18 2.44
CA SER A 177 11.24 14.80 2.98
C SER A 177 9.85 14.44 3.53
N VAL A 178 9.16 15.39 4.16
CA VAL A 178 7.80 15.20 4.68
C VAL A 178 6.79 15.08 3.53
N ASN A 179 7.02 15.71 2.37
CA ASN A 179 6.21 15.50 1.16
C ASN A 179 6.39 14.08 0.61
N TYR A 180 7.63 13.63 0.47
CA TYR A 180 7.93 12.29 -0.02
C TYR A 180 7.41 11.19 0.91
N ALA A 181 7.56 11.37 2.21
CA ALA A 181 7.05 10.44 3.19
C ALA A 181 5.52 10.33 3.14
N LEU A 182 4.80 11.46 3.09
CA LEU A 182 3.35 11.47 2.92
C LEU A 182 2.94 10.75 1.63
N TRP A 183 3.61 11.05 0.53
CA TRP A 183 3.37 10.43 -0.76
C TRP A 183 3.53 8.91 -0.71
N GLU A 184 4.61 8.41 -0.12
CA GLU A 184 4.87 6.97 -0.05
C GLU A 184 3.96 6.25 0.97
N VAL A 185 3.54 6.90 2.06
CA VAL A 185 2.55 6.35 3.00
C VAL A 185 1.20 6.15 2.30
N LEU A 186 0.71 7.15 1.55
CA LEU A 186 -0.53 7.03 0.78
C LEU A 186 -0.39 5.99 -0.35
N ARG A 187 0.79 5.91 -0.99
CA ARG A 187 1.06 4.89 -2.01
C ARG A 187 1.12 3.48 -1.44
N ALA A 188 1.64 3.29 -0.23
CA ALA A 188 1.62 1.99 0.40
C ALA A 188 0.18 1.50 0.58
N ALA A 189 -0.69 2.39 1.10
CA ALA A 189 -2.11 2.11 1.27
C ALA A 189 -2.87 1.89 -0.07
N ALA A 190 -2.33 2.33 -1.21
CA ALA A 190 -2.91 2.08 -2.53
C ALA A 190 -2.35 0.81 -3.22
N ILE A 191 -1.04 0.60 -3.14
CA ILE A 191 -0.35 -0.45 -3.90
C ILE A 191 -0.57 -1.82 -3.25
N LEU A 192 -0.66 -1.90 -1.92
CA LEU A 192 -0.97 -3.14 -1.23
C LEU A 192 -2.30 -3.78 -1.71
N PRO A 193 -3.46 -3.08 -1.70
CA PRO A 193 -4.71 -3.62 -2.25
C PRO A 193 -4.66 -3.85 -3.77
N PHE A 194 -3.93 -3.02 -4.53
CA PHE A 194 -3.70 -3.27 -5.95
C PHE A 194 -2.99 -4.62 -6.19
N GLU A 195 -1.93 -4.92 -5.45
CA GLU A 195 -1.20 -6.20 -5.56
C GLU A 195 -2.04 -7.37 -5.04
N ALA A 196 -2.83 -7.19 -3.97
CA ALA A 196 -3.74 -8.21 -3.45
C ALA A 196 -4.74 -8.69 -4.52
N ARG A 197 -5.21 -7.76 -5.35
CA ARG A 197 -6.09 -8.08 -6.48
C ARG A 197 -5.41 -8.91 -7.57
N ARG A 198 -4.08 -8.86 -7.76
CA ARG A 198 -3.45 -9.52 -8.91
C ARG A 198 -3.32 -11.02 -8.74
N LYS A 199 -2.43 -11.51 -7.86
CA LYS A 199 -2.09 -12.95 -7.76
C LYS A 199 -1.73 -13.42 -6.35
N ASN A 200 -2.25 -12.77 -5.31
CA ASN A 200 -1.82 -13.04 -3.94
C ASN A 200 -2.76 -13.99 -3.18
N LYS A 201 -2.22 -14.61 -2.13
CA LYS A 201 -2.91 -15.60 -1.29
C LYS A 201 -4.02 -14.93 -0.45
N PRO A 202 -5.04 -15.69 0.00
CA PRO A 202 -6.09 -15.17 0.87
C PRO A 202 -5.58 -14.41 2.10
N ALA A 203 -4.51 -14.88 2.74
CA ALA A 203 -3.92 -14.20 3.91
C ALA A 203 -3.54 -12.73 3.63
N PHE A 204 -2.98 -12.43 2.45
CA PHE A 204 -2.60 -11.07 2.07
C PHE A 204 -3.82 -10.19 1.80
N THR A 205 -4.82 -10.73 1.11
CA THR A 205 -6.09 -10.04 0.86
C THR A 205 -6.84 -9.77 2.15
N ASN A 206 -6.98 -10.78 3.00
CA ASN A 206 -7.71 -10.70 4.27
C ASN A 206 -7.07 -9.73 5.25
N ALA A 207 -5.73 -9.59 5.23
CA ALA A 207 -5.06 -8.57 6.02
C ALA A 207 -5.55 -7.15 5.68
N LEU A 208 -5.86 -6.87 4.41
CA LEU A 208 -6.26 -5.54 3.96
C LEU A 208 -7.75 -5.24 4.16
N ILE A 209 -8.61 -6.26 4.02
CA ILE A 209 -10.08 -6.11 4.06
C ILE A 209 -10.72 -6.62 5.36
N GLY A 210 -9.91 -7.03 6.35
CA GLY A 210 -10.40 -7.63 7.59
C GLY A 210 -11.21 -6.66 8.44
N ASP A 211 -10.54 -5.64 8.99
CA ASP A 211 -11.13 -4.68 9.93
C ASP A 211 -11.42 -3.31 9.29
N ASP A 212 -11.19 -3.17 7.98
CA ASP A 212 -11.29 -1.93 7.20
C ASP A 212 -10.51 -0.72 7.76
N ALA A 213 -9.67 -0.89 8.79
CA ALA A 213 -9.02 0.20 9.52
C ALA A 213 -8.20 1.13 8.60
N LEU A 214 -7.41 0.55 7.70
CA LEU A 214 -6.60 1.30 6.74
C LEU A 214 -7.47 2.04 5.70
N GLN A 215 -8.56 1.41 5.23
CA GLN A 215 -9.54 2.06 4.35
C GLN A 215 -10.21 3.24 5.04
N LEU A 216 -10.69 3.06 6.28
CA LEU A 216 -11.35 4.11 7.05
C LEU A 216 -10.41 5.27 7.38
N ALA A 217 -9.12 4.99 7.61
CA ALA A 217 -8.11 6.04 7.75
C ALA A 217 -7.92 6.85 6.47
N LEU A 218 -7.93 6.21 5.29
CA LEU A 218 -7.89 6.91 4.00
C LEU A 218 -9.16 7.77 3.75
N VAL A 219 -10.34 7.27 4.09
CA VAL A 219 -11.59 8.05 4.04
C VAL A 219 -11.49 9.28 4.95
N SER A 220 -11.02 9.09 6.18
CA SER A 220 -10.81 10.19 7.14
C SER A 220 -9.76 11.19 6.66
N PHE A 221 -8.70 10.71 6.00
CA PHE A 221 -7.63 11.53 5.43
C PHE A 221 -8.17 12.53 4.39
N ILE A 222 -9.13 12.13 3.54
CA ILE A 222 -9.72 13.01 2.51
C ILE A 222 -10.27 14.30 3.11
N SER A 223 -10.94 14.19 4.26
CA SER A 223 -11.49 15.33 5.01
C SER A 223 -10.51 15.95 6.00
N GLY A 224 -9.31 15.35 6.14
CA GLY A 224 -8.29 15.77 7.08
C GLY A 224 -7.61 17.07 6.67
N LYS A 225 -6.91 17.66 7.65
CA LYS A 225 -6.19 18.94 7.53
C LYS A 225 -5.24 18.96 6.34
N ASN A 226 -4.53 17.86 6.11
CA ASN A 226 -3.51 17.74 5.07
C ASN A 226 -4.03 17.14 3.76
N GLY A 227 -5.35 17.11 3.54
CA GLY A 227 -5.92 16.88 2.21
C GLY A 227 -5.48 17.93 1.18
N TYR A 228 -5.04 19.10 1.64
CA TYR A 228 -4.34 20.10 0.86
C TYR A 228 -2.94 20.33 1.41
N ARG A 229 -1.97 20.49 0.51
CA ARG A 229 -0.59 20.84 0.85
C ARG A 229 -0.09 21.90 -0.12
N ASN A 230 0.37 23.04 0.40
CA ASN A 230 0.81 24.19 -0.40
C ASN A 230 -0.24 24.63 -1.44
N SER A 231 -1.52 24.66 -1.05
CA SER A 231 -2.67 24.97 -1.92
C SER A 231 -2.96 23.95 -3.04
N ASP A 232 -2.27 22.82 -3.07
CA ASP A 232 -2.51 21.71 -3.99
C ASP A 232 -3.22 20.56 -3.24
N ASN A 233 -4.21 19.94 -3.88
CA ASN A 233 -4.97 18.83 -3.31
C ASN A 233 -4.40 17.45 -3.70
N TRP A 234 -3.16 17.36 -4.20
CA TRP A 234 -2.54 16.08 -4.51
C TRP A 234 -2.66 15.04 -3.38
N PRO A 235 -2.52 15.35 -2.06
CA PRO A 235 -2.66 14.31 -1.05
C PRO A 235 -4.07 13.72 -1.02
N LYS A 236 -5.10 14.58 -1.13
CA LYS A 236 -6.50 14.17 -1.23
C LYS A 236 -6.75 13.33 -2.50
N GLN A 237 -6.19 13.73 -3.65
CA GLN A 237 -6.27 12.94 -4.88
C GLN A 237 -5.64 11.55 -4.71
N HIS A 238 -4.49 11.46 -4.06
CA HIS A 238 -3.80 10.19 -3.82
C HIS A 238 -4.54 9.28 -2.82
N ALA A 239 -5.13 9.84 -1.75
CA ALA A 239 -5.97 9.07 -0.84
C ALA A 239 -7.26 8.57 -1.54
N THR A 240 -7.86 9.42 -2.37
CA THR A 240 -9.03 9.07 -3.19
C THR A 240 -8.70 7.97 -4.20
N TRP A 241 -7.53 8.04 -4.84
CA TRP A 241 -7.02 6.98 -5.70
C TRP A 241 -6.71 5.69 -4.91
N ALA A 242 -6.16 5.77 -3.71
CA ALA A 242 -5.91 4.60 -2.87
C ALA A 242 -7.21 3.83 -2.57
N LEU A 243 -8.29 4.55 -2.23
CA LEU A 243 -9.62 3.96 -2.01
C LEU A 243 -10.17 3.24 -3.26
N SER A 244 -9.86 3.72 -4.47
CA SER A 244 -10.26 3.00 -5.69
C SER A 244 -9.63 1.59 -5.79
N GLN A 245 -8.46 1.38 -5.19
CA GLN A 245 -7.80 0.08 -5.18
C GLN A 245 -8.50 -0.90 -4.22
N TYR A 246 -9.08 -0.41 -3.13
CA TYR A 246 -9.97 -1.19 -2.27
C TYR A 246 -11.25 -1.59 -2.99
N TYR A 247 -11.90 -0.66 -3.70
CA TYR A 247 -13.04 -0.97 -4.56
C TYR A 247 -12.71 -2.11 -5.53
N ASN A 248 -11.56 -2.00 -6.22
CA ASN A 248 -11.12 -3.03 -7.16
C ASN A 248 -10.84 -4.38 -6.49
N LEU A 249 -10.43 -4.38 -5.22
CA LEU A 249 -10.23 -5.59 -4.43
C LEU A 249 -11.57 -6.23 -4.05
N TYR A 250 -12.55 -5.43 -3.61
CA TYR A 250 -13.92 -5.91 -3.36
C TYR A 250 -14.60 -6.42 -4.63
N ASN A 251 -14.43 -5.76 -5.77
CA ASN A 251 -14.93 -6.24 -7.06
C ASN A 251 -14.34 -7.62 -7.40
N LYS A 252 -13.07 -7.86 -7.12
CA LYS A 252 -12.50 -9.22 -7.28
C LYS A 252 -13.15 -10.24 -6.34
N GLN A 253 -13.41 -9.87 -5.09
CA GLN A 253 -14.11 -10.76 -4.14
C GLN A 253 -15.55 -11.05 -4.61
N TYR A 254 -16.24 -10.05 -5.16
CA TYR A 254 -17.56 -10.22 -5.78
C TYR A 254 -17.53 -11.30 -6.84
N TRP A 255 -16.63 -11.19 -7.84
CA TRP A 255 -16.55 -12.17 -8.92
C TRP A 255 -16.11 -13.56 -8.44
N ALA A 256 -15.23 -13.64 -7.45
CA ALA A 256 -14.87 -14.92 -6.84
C ALA A 256 -16.10 -15.60 -6.20
N GLN A 257 -16.85 -14.86 -5.39
CA GLN A 257 -18.06 -15.37 -4.75
C GLN A 257 -19.19 -15.67 -5.75
N TYR A 258 -19.36 -14.84 -6.78
CA TYR A 258 -20.31 -15.07 -7.87
C TYR A 258 -20.02 -16.40 -8.57
N ASN A 259 -18.76 -16.65 -8.93
CA ASN A 259 -18.36 -17.87 -9.63
C ASN A 259 -18.53 -19.14 -8.77
N ASP A 260 -18.41 -19.02 -7.45
CA ASP A 260 -18.63 -20.12 -6.50
C ASP A 260 -20.11 -20.30 -6.11
N SER A 261 -21.00 -19.41 -6.56
CA SER A 261 -22.43 -19.45 -6.25
C SER A 261 -23.21 -20.41 -7.16
N THR A 262 -24.39 -20.84 -6.72
CA THR A 262 -25.31 -21.64 -7.55
C THR A 262 -25.92 -20.85 -8.71
N ASP A 263 -26.35 -21.52 -9.78
CA ASP A 263 -27.01 -20.90 -10.95
C ASP A 263 -28.21 -20.01 -10.54
N GLU A 264 -28.99 -20.44 -9.56
CA GLU A 264 -30.13 -19.67 -9.05
C GLU A 264 -29.68 -18.38 -8.34
N GLN A 265 -28.60 -18.45 -7.55
CA GLN A 265 -28.03 -17.27 -6.90
C GLN A 265 -27.44 -16.30 -7.93
N GLN A 266 -26.70 -16.80 -8.92
CA GLN A 266 -26.19 -16.00 -10.03
C GLN A 266 -27.33 -15.28 -10.77
N ARG A 267 -28.41 -16.01 -11.09
CA ARG A 267 -29.60 -15.44 -11.71
C ARG A 267 -30.26 -14.34 -10.85
N LEU A 268 -30.26 -14.49 -9.52
CA LEU A 268 -30.79 -13.47 -8.62
C LEU A 268 -29.86 -12.25 -8.53
N LEU A 269 -28.54 -12.44 -8.58
CA LEU A 269 -27.53 -11.37 -8.65
C LEU A 269 -27.67 -10.58 -9.96
N ASP A 270 -27.76 -11.25 -11.11
CA ASP A 270 -27.94 -10.63 -12.43
C ASP A 270 -29.25 -9.82 -12.55
N GLN A 271 -30.23 -10.11 -11.69
CA GLN A 271 -31.53 -9.43 -11.65
C GLN A 271 -31.60 -8.36 -10.55
N ASP A 272 -30.49 -8.06 -9.88
CA ASP A 272 -30.42 -7.15 -8.72
C ASP A 272 -31.39 -7.53 -7.59
N LYS A 273 -31.71 -8.81 -7.45
CA LYS A 273 -32.63 -9.36 -6.42
C LYS A 273 -31.90 -9.96 -5.22
N LEU A 274 -30.59 -10.12 -5.33
CA LEU A 274 -29.70 -10.55 -4.27
C LEU A 274 -28.50 -9.60 -4.27
N THR A 275 -28.05 -9.21 -3.09
CA THR A 275 -26.82 -8.43 -2.91
C THR A 275 -25.91 -9.21 -1.96
N ILE A 276 -24.64 -9.36 -2.32
CA ILE A 276 -23.65 -10.06 -1.50
C ILE A 276 -22.68 -9.08 -0.81
N ALA A 277 -21.99 -9.55 0.22
CA ALA A 277 -21.15 -8.69 1.07
C ALA A 277 -20.11 -7.86 0.30
N PRO A 278 -19.38 -8.38 -0.70
CA PRO A 278 -18.45 -7.56 -1.48
C PRO A 278 -19.12 -6.44 -2.28
N GLU A 279 -20.36 -6.64 -2.74
CA GLU A 279 -21.14 -5.64 -3.45
C GLU A 279 -21.57 -4.50 -2.51
N LEU A 280 -22.06 -4.85 -1.31
CA LEU A 280 -22.34 -3.87 -0.27
C LEU A 280 -21.10 -3.05 0.09
N ALA A 281 -19.94 -3.69 0.24
CA ALA A 281 -18.69 -3.00 0.54
C ALA A 281 -18.31 -1.98 -0.57
N MET A 282 -18.53 -2.32 -1.84
CA MET A 282 -18.33 -1.39 -2.97
C MET A 282 -19.28 -0.18 -2.91
N ILE A 283 -20.57 -0.42 -2.64
CA ILE A 283 -21.59 0.62 -2.50
C ILE A 283 -21.28 1.55 -1.31
N ASP A 284 -20.92 0.96 -0.18
CA ASP A 284 -20.57 1.70 1.03
C ASP A 284 -19.32 2.55 0.82
N LEU A 285 -18.30 2.01 0.15
CA LEU A 285 -17.10 2.75 -0.17
C LEU A 285 -17.37 3.95 -1.09
N ASP A 286 -18.20 3.79 -2.13
CA ASP A 286 -18.63 4.90 -2.98
C ASP A 286 -19.30 6.02 -2.18
N ASN A 287 -20.20 5.64 -1.26
CA ASN A 287 -20.89 6.58 -0.38
C ASN A 287 -19.92 7.26 0.59
N GLN A 288 -18.98 6.53 1.19
CA GLN A 288 -17.98 7.06 2.09
C GLN A 288 -17.07 8.08 1.39
N VAL A 289 -16.55 7.75 0.21
CA VAL A 289 -15.70 8.65 -0.58
C VAL A 289 -16.45 9.91 -0.97
N TRP A 290 -17.68 9.77 -1.49
CA TRP A 290 -18.51 10.91 -1.85
C TRP A 290 -18.79 11.83 -0.65
N ASN A 291 -19.17 11.24 0.49
CA ASN A 291 -19.47 11.98 1.71
C ASN A 291 -18.24 12.71 2.22
N ALA A 292 -17.07 12.05 2.29
CA ALA A 292 -15.83 12.65 2.73
C ALA A 292 -15.39 13.83 1.86
N LEU A 293 -15.51 13.70 0.53
CA LEU A 293 -15.23 14.80 -0.41
C LEU A 293 -16.23 15.96 -0.26
N SER A 294 -17.50 15.65 -0.01
CA SER A 294 -18.59 16.63 0.12
C SER A 294 -18.54 17.47 1.41
N LEU A 295 -17.66 17.13 2.36
CA LEU A 295 -17.46 17.91 3.59
C LEU A 295 -16.79 19.26 3.31
N ASP A 296 -15.98 19.35 2.25
CA ASP A 296 -15.33 20.58 1.83
C ASP A 296 -16.32 21.53 1.12
N LYS A 297 -16.97 22.41 1.89
CA LYS A 297 -17.96 23.35 1.38
C LYS A 297 -17.39 24.49 0.54
N SER A 298 -16.06 24.58 0.42
CA SER A 298 -15.41 25.58 -0.45
C SER A 298 -15.43 25.19 -1.93
N GLN A 299 -15.62 23.90 -2.23
CA GLN A 299 -15.64 23.39 -3.60
C GLN A 299 -16.99 23.63 -4.26
N SER A 300 -16.97 24.03 -5.53
CA SER A 300 -18.15 23.97 -6.39
C SER A 300 -18.59 22.52 -6.62
N HIS A 301 -19.87 22.33 -6.95
CA HIS A 301 -20.41 21.00 -7.29
C HIS A 301 -19.62 20.32 -8.42
N GLN A 302 -19.16 21.12 -9.39
CA GLN A 302 -18.34 20.61 -10.50
C GLN A 302 -16.98 20.11 -10.01
N GLN A 303 -16.29 20.85 -9.15
CA GLN A 303 -15.01 20.45 -8.58
C GLN A 303 -15.14 19.17 -7.75
N LEU A 304 -16.20 19.06 -6.94
CA LEU A 304 -16.52 17.85 -6.18
C LEU A 304 -16.68 16.64 -7.11
N LYS A 305 -17.49 16.76 -8.17
CA LYS A 305 -17.69 15.69 -9.16
C LYS A 305 -16.40 15.31 -9.88
N THR A 306 -15.56 16.28 -10.24
CA THR A 306 -14.24 16.03 -10.84
C THR A 306 -13.35 15.26 -9.87
N GLN A 307 -13.30 15.68 -8.61
CA GLN A 307 -12.50 15.04 -7.57
C GLN A 307 -13.00 13.62 -7.23
N PHE A 308 -14.29 13.36 -7.33
CA PHE A 308 -14.83 12.01 -7.18
C PHE A 308 -14.58 11.14 -8.42
N SER A 309 -14.75 11.69 -9.62
CA SER A 309 -14.71 10.88 -10.84
C SER A 309 -13.30 10.54 -11.29
N VAL A 310 -12.39 11.53 -11.30
CA VAL A 310 -11.08 11.38 -11.95
C VAL A 310 -10.15 10.47 -11.15
N PRO A 311 -9.84 10.75 -9.87
CA PRO A 311 -8.95 9.85 -9.12
C PRO A 311 -9.64 8.56 -8.66
N TYR A 312 -10.95 8.55 -8.39
CA TYR A 312 -11.65 7.39 -7.86
C TYR A 312 -12.41 6.58 -8.93
N VAL A 313 -13.50 7.10 -9.53
CA VAL A 313 -14.33 6.31 -10.46
C VAL A 313 -13.54 5.79 -11.66
N VAL A 314 -12.73 6.61 -12.34
CA VAL A 314 -11.91 6.16 -13.48
C VAL A 314 -10.94 5.04 -13.06
N SER A 315 -10.37 5.14 -11.86
CA SER A 315 -9.43 4.15 -11.32
C SER A 315 -10.11 2.84 -10.86
N THR A 316 -11.43 2.84 -10.72
CA THR A 316 -12.23 1.62 -10.48
C THR A 316 -12.60 0.85 -11.77
N PHE A 317 -12.12 1.33 -12.93
CA PHE A 317 -12.38 0.74 -14.27
C PHE A 317 -13.86 0.65 -14.65
N ARG A 318 -14.67 1.53 -14.07
CA ARG A 318 -16.11 1.60 -14.24
C ARG A 318 -16.50 2.41 -15.47
N GLY A 319 -17.52 1.94 -16.19
CA GLY A 319 -17.99 2.52 -17.44
C GLY A 319 -18.84 3.77 -17.25
N LYS A 320 -19.05 4.54 -18.33
CA LYS A 320 -19.90 5.74 -18.31
C LYS A 320 -21.37 5.43 -17.95
N SER A 321 -21.86 4.24 -18.30
CA SER A 321 -23.24 3.80 -18.00
C SER A 321 -23.50 3.77 -16.50
N GLU A 322 -22.56 3.26 -15.72
CA GLU A 322 -22.70 3.08 -14.27
C GLU A 322 -22.87 4.42 -13.54
N CYS A 323 -22.38 5.52 -14.11
CA CYS A 323 -22.58 6.87 -13.59
C CYS A 323 -24.05 7.36 -13.62
N GLN A 324 -24.97 6.63 -14.26
CA GLN A 324 -26.40 6.96 -14.29
C GLN A 324 -27.22 6.17 -13.26
N GLU A 325 -26.58 5.26 -12.52
CA GLU A 325 -27.26 4.25 -11.71
C GLU A 325 -26.60 4.12 -10.32
N GLY A 326 -27.29 3.42 -9.41
CA GLY A 326 -26.79 3.03 -8.10
C GLY A 326 -26.12 4.16 -7.28
N SER A 327 -25.01 3.81 -6.65
CA SER A 327 -24.18 4.69 -5.79
C SER A 327 -23.43 5.78 -6.56
N LEU A 328 -23.37 5.75 -7.90
CA LEU A 328 -22.68 6.74 -8.72
C LEU A 328 -23.62 7.78 -9.34
N LYS A 329 -24.94 7.51 -9.33
CA LYS A 329 -25.95 8.38 -9.92
C LYS A 329 -25.78 9.82 -9.45
N GLU A 330 -25.71 10.73 -10.41
CA GLU A 330 -25.53 12.18 -10.20
C GLU A 330 -24.20 12.60 -9.55
N ARG A 331 -23.27 11.68 -9.29
CA ARG A 331 -21.97 11.97 -8.65
C ARG A 331 -20.81 12.05 -9.64
N CYS A 332 -20.96 11.45 -10.81
CA CYS A 332 -19.93 11.51 -11.84
C CYS A 332 -19.93 12.83 -12.62
N ILE A 333 -18.77 13.16 -13.17
CA ILE A 333 -18.61 14.05 -14.32
C ILE A 333 -18.29 13.22 -15.57
N ALA A 334 -18.92 13.57 -16.69
CA ALA A 334 -18.50 13.10 -18.01
C ALA A 334 -18.33 14.33 -18.91
N PRO A 335 -17.14 14.55 -19.50
CA PRO A 335 -16.98 15.62 -20.46
C PRO A 335 -17.90 15.39 -21.67
N THR A 336 -18.44 16.47 -22.22
CA THR A 336 -19.08 16.47 -23.54
C THR A 336 -18.05 16.19 -24.63
N ILE A 337 -18.51 15.80 -25.83
CA ILE A 337 -17.60 15.58 -26.96
C ILE A 337 -16.84 16.88 -27.28
N GLU A 338 -17.51 18.02 -27.19
CA GLU A 338 -16.94 19.34 -27.43
C GLU A 338 -15.92 19.74 -26.37
N GLN A 339 -16.12 19.36 -25.11
CA GLN A 339 -15.11 19.55 -24.06
C GLN A 339 -13.91 18.63 -24.26
N ALA A 340 -14.15 17.39 -24.70
CA ALA A 340 -13.09 16.40 -24.91
C ALA A 340 -12.34 16.62 -26.23
N LEU A 341 -12.94 17.25 -27.24
CA LEU A 341 -12.42 17.50 -28.59
C LEU A 341 -12.79 18.92 -29.04
N PRO A 342 -12.19 19.98 -28.45
CA PRO A 342 -12.64 21.36 -28.61
C PRO A 342 -12.40 21.94 -30.01
N ILE A 343 -11.51 21.35 -30.80
CA ILE A 343 -11.20 21.84 -32.14
C ILE A 343 -12.11 21.11 -33.12
N LYS A 344 -13.10 21.83 -33.66
CA LYS A 344 -13.91 21.39 -34.80
C LYS A 344 -13.41 22.04 -36.08
N HIS A 345 -13.03 21.22 -37.05
CA HIS A 345 -12.60 21.66 -38.38
C HIS A 345 -13.47 21.01 -39.44
N ILE A 346 -14.12 21.81 -40.27
CA ILE A 346 -15.04 21.35 -41.31
C ILE A 346 -14.24 21.11 -42.59
N CYS A 347 -14.29 19.88 -43.12
CA CYS A 347 -13.64 19.50 -44.37
C CYS A 347 -14.58 19.66 -45.58
N SER A 348 -15.86 19.31 -45.41
CA SER A 348 -16.94 19.40 -46.40
C SER A 348 -18.30 19.47 -45.68
N ASP A 349 -19.40 19.48 -46.44
CA ASP A 349 -20.76 19.44 -45.88
C ASP A 349 -21.07 18.13 -45.13
N SER A 350 -20.41 17.02 -45.51
CA SER A 350 -20.55 15.69 -44.90
C SER A 350 -19.46 15.35 -43.89
N LEU A 351 -18.30 16.02 -43.94
CA LEU A 351 -17.11 15.63 -43.20
C LEU A 351 -16.56 16.75 -42.32
N TYR A 352 -16.33 16.44 -41.04
CA TYR A 352 -15.60 17.30 -40.12
C TYR A 352 -14.70 16.47 -39.20
N ILE A 353 -13.64 17.11 -38.72
CA ILE A 353 -12.70 16.55 -37.76
C ILE A 353 -12.93 17.22 -36.41
N LEU A 354 -13.09 16.41 -35.36
CA LEU A 354 -13.01 16.84 -33.96
C LEU A 354 -11.68 16.37 -33.38
N THR A 355 -10.93 17.26 -32.74
CA THR A 355 -9.62 16.91 -32.16
C THR A 355 -9.30 17.72 -30.90
N GLN A 356 -8.41 17.17 -30.08
CA GLN A 356 -7.81 17.90 -28.95
C GLN A 356 -6.67 18.79 -29.41
N GLN A 357 -5.84 18.27 -30.32
CA GLN A 357 -4.59 18.91 -30.72
C GLN A 357 -4.27 18.54 -32.16
N MET A 358 -4.49 19.49 -33.08
CA MET A 358 -3.91 19.50 -34.41
C MET A 358 -3.75 20.94 -34.87
N THR A 359 -2.67 21.23 -35.58
CA THR A 359 -2.49 22.51 -36.25
C THR A 359 -3.45 22.63 -37.45
N PRO A 360 -3.77 23.86 -37.91
CA PRO A 360 -4.57 24.06 -39.12
C PRO A 360 -4.01 23.33 -40.35
N SER A 361 -2.67 23.26 -40.49
CA SER A 361 -2.04 22.54 -41.61
C SER A 361 -2.24 21.03 -41.52
N GLN A 362 -2.16 20.44 -40.32
CA GLN A 362 -2.42 19.01 -40.14
C GLN A 362 -3.89 18.68 -40.41
N LEU A 363 -4.80 19.56 -39.99
CA LEU A 363 -6.23 19.43 -40.26
C LEU A 363 -6.53 19.47 -41.75
N ALA A 364 -5.97 20.46 -42.47
CA ALA A 364 -6.14 20.57 -43.92
C ALA A 364 -5.58 19.35 -44.67
N GLN A 365 -4.40 18.84 -44.26
CA GLN A 365 -3.82 17.63 -44.84
C GLN A 365 -4.68 16.39 -44.58
N SER A 366 -5.21 16.24 -43.35
CA SER A 366 -6.10 15.13 -43.02
C SER A 366 -7.42 15.22 -43.79
N CYS A 367 -8.03 16.40 -43.91
CA CYS A 367 -9.21 16.61 -44.74
C CYS A 367 -8.95 16.17 -46.18
N ASN A 368 -7.87 16.65 -46.81
CA ASN A 368 -7.53 16.27 -48.18
C ASN A 368 -7.38 14.75 -48.36
N LYS A 369 -6.85 14.03 -47.37
CA LYS A 369 -6.75 12.56 -47.42
C LYS A 369 -8.10 11.87 -47.28
N LEU A 370 -8.96 12.38 -46.40
CA LEU A 370 -10.27 11.79 -46.13
C LEU A 370 -11.25 12.07 -47.29
N THR A 371 -11.23 13.27 -47.87
CA THR A 371 -12.07 13.63 -49.02
C THR A 371 -11.59 13.01 -50.34
N GLN A 372 -10.36 12.49 -50.41
CA GLN A 372 -9.91 11.68 -51.55
C GLN A 372 -10.57 10.29 -51.60
N GLN A 373 -11.28 9.89 -50.54
CA GLN A 373 -12.00 8.61 -50.44
C GLN A 373 -13.52 8.77 -50.49
N GLU A 374 -14.03 10.01 -50.55
CA GLU A 374 -15.40 10.32 -50.96
C GLU A 374 -15.50 10.29 -52.50
#